data_AF-A0A368H440-F1
#
_entry.id   AF-A0A368H440-F1
#
_cell.length_a   1.000
_cell.length_b   1.000
_cell.length_c   1.000
_cell.angle_alpha   90.00
_cell.angle_beta   90.00
_cell.angle_gamma   90.00
#
_symmetry.space_group_name_H-M   'P 1'
#
loop_
_entity.id
_entity.type
_entity.pdbx_description
1 polymer ?
#
loop_
_entity_poly.entity_id
_entity_poly.type
_entity_poly.pdbx_seq_one_letter_code
_entity_poly.pdbx_strand_id
1 'polypeptide(L)'
;MNFQYVPTSVPGPNCDPAAWELLVGCECTSECSAEQKCACLLGAEDNYTSDGLLLDKPSGAPILECHSECSCSTSDAPCRNRVVQCGVKVALEVYKCSDDKGFGVRAAEEIPARVFVCEYAGEVLDKDEVEKRAVSEHYHNYTLTVREHGE
;
A
#
# COMPACT_ATOMS: atom_id res chain seq x y z
N MET A 1 -15.51 -3.56 21.53
CA MET A 1 -14.68 -3.93 20.37
C MET A 1 -13.26 -3.62 20.74
N ASN A 2 -12.41 -4.63 20.80
CA ASN A 2 -10.97 -4.43 21.00
C ASN A 2 -10.32 -4.55 19.62
N PHE A 3 -9.60 -3.52 19.20
CA PHE A 3 -8.79 -3.53 18.00
C PHE A 3 -7.41 -2.98 18.35
N GLN A 4 -6.41 -3.38 17.58
CA GLN A 4 -5.06 -2.86 17.66
C GLN A 4 -4.77 -2.10 16.36
N TYR A 5 -4.31 -0.86 16.48
CA TYR A 5 -3.86 -0.11 15.32
C TYR A 5 -2.51 -0.66 14.85
N VAL A 6 -2.40 -0.94 13.55
CA VAL A 6 -1.15 -1.30 12.88
C VAL A 6 -0.94 -0.35 11.69
N PRO A 7 0.24 0.28 11.55
CA PRO A 7 0.49 1.24 10.48
C PRO A 7 0.73 0.57 9.12
N THR A 8 1.16 -0.69 9.12
CA THR A 8 1.41 -1.54 7.95
C THR A 8 0.93 -2.95 8.23
N SER A 9 0.75 -3.78 7.20
CA SER A 9 0.35 -5.17 7.37
C SER A 9 1.35 -5.97 8.22
N VAL A 10 0.83 -6.85 9.06
CA VAL A 10 1.59 -7.69 9.99
C VAL A 10 1.33 -9.17 9.71
N PRO A 11 2.26 -10.08 10.01
CA PRO A 11 1.99 -11.51 9.87
C PRO A 11 0.85 -11.94 10.80
N GLY A 12 -0.12 -12.67 10.25
CA GLY A 12 -1.09 -13.41 11.05
C GLY A 12 -0.54 -14.74 11.58
N PRO A 13 -1.38 -15.54 12.24
CA PRO A 13 -1.01 -16.87 12.71
C PRO A 13 -0.46 -17.73 11.56
N ASN A 14 0.62 -18.46 11.83
CA ASN A 14 1.28 -19.36 10.88
C ASN A 14 1.87 -18.70 9.61
N CYS A 15 1.88 -17.37 9.53
CA CYS A 15 2.55 -16.64 8.45
C CYS A 15 4.00 -16.34 8.84
N ASP A 16 4.96 -16.74 8.01
CA ASP A 16 6.38 -16.37 8.17
C ASP A 16 6.68 -15.10 7.34
N PRO A 17 7.02 -13.96 7.97
CA PRO A 17 7.43 -12.75 7.26
C PRO A 17 8.64 -12.94 6.37
N ALA A 18 9.52 -13.91 6.66
CA ALA A 18 10.69 -14.18 5.84
C ALA A 18 10.32 -14.77 4.47
N ALA A 19 9.08 -15.25 4.31
CA ALA A 19 8.55 -15.69 3.02
C ALA A 19 8.05 -14.54 2.14
N TRP A 20 7.99 -13.30 2.66
CA TRP A 20 7.61 -12.14 1.85
C TRP A 20 8.78 -11.77 0.94
N GLU A 21 8.51 -11.67 -0.36
CA GLU A 21 9.53 -11.66 -1.41
C GLU A 21 10.65 -10.64 -1.18
N LEU A 22 11.88 -11.13 -1.32
CA LEU A 22 13.07 -10.30 -1.46
C LEU A 22 13.14 -9.78 -2.90
N LEU A 23 12.77 -8.52 -3.08
CA LEU A 23 12.92 -7.82 -4.35
C LEU A 23 14.35 -7.28 -4.51
N VAL A 24 14.85 -7.28 -5.74
CA VAL A 24 16.13 -6.66 -6.07
C VAL A 24 15.90 -5.15 -6.24
N GLY A 25 16.61 -4.34 -5.45
CA GLY A 25 16.51 -2.89 -5.52
C GLY A 25 17.16 -2.29 -6.77
N CYS A 26 16.84 -1.03 -7.07
CA CYS A 26 17.49 -0.30 -8.18
C CYS A 26 18.89 0.19 -7.81
N GLU A 27 19.75 0.38 -8.81
CA GLU A 27 21.10 0.96 -8.68
C GLU A 27 21.16 2.45 -9.06
N CYS A 28 20.03 3.16 -9.05
CA CYS A 28 19.97 4.56 -9.46
C CYS A 28 20.85 5.46 -8.57
N THR A 29 21.70 6.28 -9.21
CA THR A 29 22.53 7.31 -8.56
C THR A 29 21.96 8.72 -8.72
N SER A 30 21.00 8.87 -9.62
CA SER A 30 20.18 10.06 -9.84
C SER A 30 18.73 9.78 -9.45
N GLU A 31 17.82 10.72 -9.72
CA GLU A 31 16.38 10.54 -9.49
C GLU A 31 15.86 9.26 -10.16
N CYS A 32 15.08 8.48 -9.41
CA CYS A 32 14.39 7.30 -9.95
C CYS A 32 13.24 7.75 -10.86
N SER A 33 13.41 7.58 -12.17
CA SER A 33 12.37 7.77 -13.17
C SER A 33 12.47 6.72 -14.28
N ALA A 34 11.39 6.59 -15.06
CA ALA A 34 11.32 5.71 -16.21
C ALA A 34 12.33 6.12 -17.29
N GLU A 35 12.56 7.43 -17.45
CA GLU A 35 13.58 7.98 -18.33
C GLU A 35 14.99 7.51 -17.93
N GLN A 36 15.27 7.50 -16.63
CA GLN A 36 16.53 6.98 -16.08
C GLN A 36 16.57 5.44 -15.98
N LYS A 37 15.54 4.75 -16.49
CA LYS A 37 15.42 3.29 -16.51
C LYS A 37 15.56 2.67 -15.12
N CYS A 38 14.94 3.29 -14.11
CA CYS A 38 14.90 2.71 -12.77
C CYS A 38 14.27 1.30 -12.81
N ALA A 39 14.96 0.30 -12.26
CA ALA A 39 14.50 -1.09 -12.26
C ALA A 39 13.17 -1.31 -11.51
N CYS A 40 12.81 -0.41 -10.58
CA CYS A 40 11.54 -0.46 -9.85
C CYS A 40 10.36 0.09 -10.67
N LEU A 41 10.60 0.77 -11.79
CA LEU A 41 9.55 1.38 -12.60
C LEU A 41 9.16 0.47 -13.77
N LEU A 42 8.23 -0.43 -13.46
CA LEU A 42 7.72 -1.43 -14.39
C LEU A 42 6.89 -0.77 -15.51
N GLY A 43 6.94 -1.37 -16.69
CA GLY A 43 6.26 -0.85 -17.89
C GLY A 43 6.95 0.34 -18.56
N ALA A 44 8.15 0.73 -18.12
CA ALA A 44 8.84 1.95 -18.57
C ALA A 44 8.00 3.22 -18.36
N GLU A 45 7.23 3.25 -17.26
CA GLU A 45 6.36 4.36 -16.87
C GLU A 45 6.57 4.71 -15.39
N ASP A 46 6.57 6.00 -15.08
CA ASP A 46 6.61 6.48 -13.70
C ASP A 46 5.31 6.13 -12.95
N ASN A 47 5.41 5.81 -11.66
CA ASN A 47 4.23 5.56 -10.82
C ASN A 47 3.58 6.86 -10.33
N TYR A 48 4.40 7.88 -10.05
CA TYR A 48 3.95 9.14 -9.44
C TYR A 48 4.58 10.34 -10.13
N THR A 49 3.91 11.50 -10.08
CA THR A 49 4.54 12.80 -10.37
C THR A 49 5.66 13.11 -9.37
N SER A 50 6.46 14.15 -9.63
CA SER A 50 7.45 14.65 -8.67
C SER A 50 6.85 15.04 -7.31
N ASP A 51 5.58 15.44 -7.31
CA ASP A 51 4.84 15.84 -6.11
C ASP A 51 4.07 14.67 -5.46
N GLY A 52 4.27 13.44 -5.93
CA GLY A 52 3.70 12.23 -5.34
C GLY A 52 2.25 11.93 -5.73
N LEU A 53 1.74 12.50 -6.83
CA LEU A 53 0.40 12.17 -7.36
C LEU A 53 0.48 10.93 -8.24
N LEU A 54 -0.45 9.99 -8.05
CA LEU A 54 -0.56 8.78 -8.87
C LEU A 54 -0.75 9.11 -10.35
N LEU A 55 0.07 8.51 -11.21
CA LEU A 55 -0.05 8.61 -12.66
C LEU A 55 -0.90 7.47 -13.22
N ASP A 56 -1.57 7.72 -14.34
CA ASP A 56 -2.20 6.65 -15.10
C ASP A 56 -1.10 5.79 -15.75
N LYS A 57 -1.22 4.46 -15.67
CA LYS A 57 -0.31 3.51 -16.34
C LYS A 57 -1.05 2.75 -17.44
N PRO A 58 -1.14 3.30 -18.67
CA PRO A 58 -1.73 2.62 -19.82
C PRO A 58 -1.21 1.21 -20.08
N SER A 59 0.03 0.90 -19.70
CA SER A 59 0.58 -0.46 -19.83
C SER A 59 -0.11 -1.50 -18.94
N GLY A 60 -0.82 -1.08 -17.90
CA GLY A 60 -1.34 -1.97 -16.85
C GLY A 60 -0.26 -2.54 -15.93
N ALA A 61 1.00 -2.10 -16.06
CA ALA A 61 2.08 -2.58 -15.20
C ALA A 61 1.80 -2.26 -13.72
N PRO A 62 2.10 -3.19 -12.80
CA PRO A 62 1.89 -2.96 -11.37
C PRO A 62 2.80 -1.85 -10.85
N ILE A 63 2.37 -1.26 -9.73
CA ILE A 63 3.14 -0.25 -9.02
C ILE A 63 4.13 -0.95 -8.11
N LEU A 64 5.42 -0.76 -8.38
CA LEU A 64 6.49 -1.15 -7.49
C LEU A 64 7.24 0.10 -7.01
N GLU A 65 7.19 0.35 -5.69
CA GLU A 65 7.97 1.43 -5.08
C GLU A 65 9.44 1.03 -4.91
N CYS A 66 10.31 2.03 -4.86
CA CYS A 66 11.69 1.80 -4.41
C CYS A 66 11.67 1.42 -2.92
N HIS A 67 12.46 0.43 -2.51
CA HIS A 67 12.45 -0.12 -1.15
C HIS A 67 13.86 -0.10 -0.52
N SER A 68 14.06 -0.72 0.64
CA SER A 68 15.32 -0.65 1.42
C SER A 68 16.57 -1.01 0.63
N GLU A 69 16.47 -2.01 -0.26
CA GLU A 69 17.61 -2.51 -1.05
C GLU A 69 17.96 -1.63 -2.26
N CYS A 70 17.20 -0.57 -2.53
CA CYS A 70 17.50 0.35 -3.62
C CYS A 70 18.62 1.32 -3.21
N SER A 71 19.58 1.61 -4.09
CA SER A 71 20.62 2.62 -3.83
C SER A 71 20.07 4.03 -3.57
N CYS A 72 18.86 4.34 -4.06
CA CYS A 72 18.18 5.59 -3.75
C CYS A 72 17.74 5.71 -2.28
N SER A 73 17.74 4.61 -1.51
CA SER A 73 17.42 4.63 -0.07
C SER A 73 18.48 5.36 0.75
N THR A 74 19.72 5.39 0.26
CA THR A 74 20.86 6.06 0.91
C THR A 74 21.17 7.42 0.29
N SER A 75 20.34 7.92 -0.63
CA SER A 75 20.50 9.25 -1.23
C SER A 75 20.03 10.35 -0.27
N ASP A 76 20.67 11.52 -0.31
CA ASP A 76 20.24 12.70 0.44
C ASP A 76 18.92 13.30 -0.08
N ALA A 77 18.56 13.01 -1.34
CA ALA A 77 17.33 13.49 -1.95
C ALA A 77 16.19 12.47 -1.77
N PRO A 78 14.96 12.91 -1.46
CA PRO A 78 13.82 12.02 -1.37
C PRO A 78 13.52 11.39 -2.74
N CYS A 79 13.34 10.06 -2.77
CA CYS A 79 13.00 9.34 -3.98
C CYS A 79 11.50 9.53 -4.29
N ARG A 80 11.17 10.08 -5.47
CA ARG A 80 9.77 10.27 -5.92
C ARG A 80 8.98 8.96 -6.07
N ASN A 81 9.65 7.82 -6.21
CA ASN A 81 9.01 6.49 -6.27
C ASN A 81 8.83 5.88 -4.87
N ARG A 82 8.62 6.73 -3.84
CA ARG A 82 8.29 6.37 -2.45
C ARG A 82 7.16 7.28 -1.95
N VAL A 83 5.92 6.84 -2.06
CA VAL A 83 4.72 7.60 -1.67
C VAL A 83 3.93 6.85 -0.62
N VAL A 84 3.53 5.62 -0.90
CA VAL A 84 2.74 4.75 -0.01
C VAL A 84 3.52 4.46 1.27
N GLN A 85 4.79 4.06 1.14
CA GLN A 85 5.63 3.75 2.30
C GLN A 85 5.93 4.96 3.20
N CYS A 86 5.66 6.19 2.75
CA CYS A 86 5.77 7.39 3.58
C CYS A 86 4.55 7.60 4.49
N GLY A 87 3.55 6.72 4.43
CA GLY A 87 2.38 6.72 5.29
C GLY A 87 1.32 7.75 4.91
N VAL A 88 0.28 7.80 5.73
CA VAL A 88 -0.87 8.70 5.55
C VAL A 88 -0.43 10.16 5.77
N LYS A 89 -0.61 10.99 4.74
CA LYS A 89 -0.29 12.44 4.78
C LYS A 89 -1.53 13.33 4.78
N VAL A 90 -2.72 12.74 4.62
CA VAL A 90 -4.00 13.46 4.59
C VAL A 90 -4.73 13.39 5.93
N ALA A 91 -5.47 14.43 6.27
CA ALA A 91 -6.28 14.48 7.49
C ALA A 91 -7.59 13.67 7.32
N LEU A 92 -7.76 12.64 8.14
CA LEU A 92 -8.93 11.76 8.16
C LEU A 92 -9.62 11.78 9.52
N GLU A 93 -10.95 11.63 9.51
CA GLU A 93 -11.77 11.56 10.72
C GLU A 93 -12.59 10.27 10.73
N VAL A 94 -12.50 9.52 11.84
CA VAL A 94 -13.43 8.42 12.14
C VAL A 94 -14.70 9.01 12.73
N TYR A 95 -15.85 8.70 12.12
CA TYR A 95 -17.14 9.22 12.57
C TYR A 95 -18.19 8.11 12.65
N LYS A 96 -19.22 8.32 13.48
CA LYS A 96 -20.36 7.43 13.55
C LYS A 96 -21.37 7.80 12.46
N CYS A 97 -21.70 6.84 11.60
CA CYS A 97 -22.71 7.02 10.58
C CYS A 97 -24.10 7.22 11.21
N SER A 98 -24.96 8.01 10.57
CA SER A 98 -26.35 8.26 11.00
C SER A 98 -27.24 7.02 10.89
N ASP A 99 -26.85 6.07 10.06
CA ASP A 99 -27.63 4.88 9.72
C ASP A 99 -27.10 3.67 10.50
N ASP A 100 -27.62 2.47 10.23
CA ASP A 100 -27.17 1.19 10.78
C ASP A 100 -25.81 0.70 10.21
N LYS A 101 -25.06 1.55 9.50
CA LYS A 101 -23.75 1.21 8.91
C LYS A 101 -22.60 1.14 9.92
N GLY A 102 -22.79 1.61 11.16
CA GLY A 102 -21.73 1.65 12.18
C GLY A 102 -20.80 2.87 12.04
N PHE A 103 -19.49 2.63 12.01
CA PHE A 103 -18.47 3.69 11.88
C PHE A 103 -17.96 3.80 10.43
N GLY A 104 -17.61 5.02 10.03
CA GLY A 104 -16.97 5.32 8.75
C GLY A 104 -15.77 6.24 8.92
N VAL A 105 -15.04 6.44 7.82
CA VAL A 105 -13.94 7.41 7.73
C VAL A 105 -14.30 8.45 6.68
N ARG A 106 -14.06 9.72 6.96
CA ARG A 106 -14.23 10.83 6.02
C ARG A 106 -12.97 11.70 5.97
N ALA A 107 -12.81 12.43 4.87
CA ALA A 107 -11.78 13.45 4.77
C ALA A 107 -12.09 14.62 5.72
N ALA A 108 -11.08 15.04 6.49
CA ALA A 108 -11.14 16.22 7.35
C ALA A 108 -10.54 17.47 6.68
N GLU A 109 -10.05 17.32 5.44
CA GLU A 109 -9.56 18.36 4.57
C GLU A 109 -9.92 18.05 3.11
N GLU A 110 -9.67 19.00 2.20
CA GLU A 110 -9.79 18.73 0.76
C GLU A 110 -8.64 17.83 0.30
N ILE A 111 -8.97 16.69 -0.32
CA ILE A 111 -7.99 15.75 -0.85
C ILE A 111 -8.01 15.84 -2.38
N PRO A 112 -6.96 16.38 -3.02
CA PRO A 112 -6.87 16.42 -4.48
C PRO A 112 -6.92 15.02 -5.09
N ALA A 113 -7.40 14.94 -6.34
CA ALA A 113 -7.38 13.70 -7.10
C ALA A 113 -5.95 13.14 -7.15
N ARG A 114 -5.83 11.80 -7.11
CA ARG A 114 -4.58 11.03 -7.24
C ARG A 114 -3.62 11.12 -6.04
N VAL A 115 -4.00 11.78 -4.96
CA VAL A 115 -3.26 11.73 -3.69
C VAL A 115 -3.47 10.37 -3.02
N PHE A 116 -2.39 9.79 -2.50
CA PHE A 116 -2.46 8.60 -1.66
C PHE A 116 -3.20 8.91 -0.34
N VAL A 117 -4.18 8.08 0.00
CA VAL A 117 -5.04 8.27 1.20
C VAL A 117 -4.54 7.42 2.36
N CYS A 118 -4.72 6.10 2.30
CA CYS A 118 -4.29 5.15 3.32
C CYS A 118 -4.24 3.71 2.77
N GLU A 119 -3.63 2.82 3.54
CA GLU A 119 -3.59 1.38 3.27
C GLU A 119 -4.80 0.65 3.89
N TYR A 120 -5.15 -0.48 3.28
CA TYR A 120 -5.94 -1.51 3.95
C TYR A 120 -4.98 -2.48 4.67
N ALA A 121 -4.49 -2.07 5.83
CA ALA A 121 -3.52 -2.82 6.62
C ALA A 121 -4.17 -3.67 7.71
N GLY A 122 -3.63 -4.87 7.93
CA GLY A 122 -4.12 -5.81 8.94
C GLY A 122 -3.22 -7.04 9.05
N GLU A 123 -3.76 -8.11 9.61
CA GLU A 123 -3.08 -9.41 9.59
C GLU A 123 -3.11 -9.99 8.17
N VAL A 124 -1.95 -10.40 7.67
CA VAL A 124 -1.83 -11.23 6.46
C VAL A 124 -2.12 -12.68 6.87
N LEU A 125 -3.20 -13.24 6.33
CA LEU A 125 -3.71 -14.56 6.71
C LEU A 125 -3.54 -15.54 5.55
N ASP A 126 -3.26 -16.80 5.89
CA ASP A 126 -3.41 -17.90 4.95
C ASP A 126 -4.89 -18.27 4.75
N LYS A 127 -5.14 -19.15 3.77
CA LYS A 127 -6.49 -19.57 3.42
C LYS A 127 -7.21 -20.29 4.58
N ASP A 128 -6.49 -21.14 5.31
CA ASP A 128 -7.09 -21.98 6.36
C ASP A 128 -7.55 -21.12 7.56
N GLU A 129 -6.76 -20.11 7.93
CA GLU A 129 -7.11 -19.17 9.00
C GLU A 129 -8.27 -18.26 8.58
N VAL A 130 -8.36 -17.86 7.29
CA VAL A 130 -9.53 -17.14 6.76
C VAL A 130 -10.80 -18.00 6.86
N GLU A 131 -10.76 -19.25 6.41
CA GLU A 131 -11.92 -20.17 6.47
C GLU A 131 -12.39 -20.40 7.90
N LYS A 132 -11.44 -20.56 8.84
CA LYS A 132 -11.73 -20.70 10.26
C LYS A 132 -12.41 -19.46 10.87
N ARG A 133 -11.98 -18.26 10.49
CA ARG A 133 -12.57 -16.98 10.98
C ARG A 133 -13.92 -16.67 10.32
N ALA A 134 -14.19 -17.21 9.13
CA ALA A 134 -15.44 -16.97 8.40
C ALA A 134 -16.67 -17.67 9.01
N VAL A 135 -16.49 -18.64 9.92
CA VAL A 135 -17.59 -19.46 10.49
C VAL A 135 -18.46 -18.69 11.48
N SER A 136 -17.94 -17.62 12.10
CA SER A 136 -18.70 -16.82 13.06
C SER A 136 -19.56 -15.76 12.36
N GLU A 137 -20.85 -15.68 12.75
CA GLU A 137 -21.71 -14.56 12.35
C GLU A 137 -21.18 -13.26 12.96
N HIS A 138 -20.52 -12.46 12.11
CA HIS A 138 -20.04 -11.14 12.47
C HIS A 138 -20.92 -10.08 11.80
N TYR A 139 -21.27 -9.05 12.57
CA TYR A 139 -22.00 -7.89 12.05
C TYR A 139 -21.19 -7.09 11.01
N HIS A 140 -19.86 -7.15 11.09
CA HIS A 140 -18.93 -6.52 10.15
C HIS A 140 -17.85 -7.53 9.72
N ASN A 141 -17.48 -7.49 8.44
CA ASN A 141 -16.42 -8.30 7.86
C ASN A 141 -15.29 -7.39 7.37
N TYR A 142 -14.06 -7.69 7.79
CA TYR A 142 -12.84 -6.92 7.46
C TYR A 142 -11.81 -7.77 6.71
N THR A 143 -12.20 -8.93 6.18
CA THR A 143 -11.31 -9.77 5.38
C THR A 143 -11.36 -9.30 3.93
N LEU A 144 -10.22 -8.83 3.43
CA LEU A 144 -10.01 -8.51 2.03
C LEU A 144 -9.16 -9.62 1.40
N THR A 145 -9.68 -10.29 0.37
CA THR A 145 -8.93 -11.27 -0.41
C THR A 145 -8.42 -10.63 -1.70
N VAL A 146 -7.11 -10.54 -1.85
CA VAL A 146 -6.44 -10.09 -3.07
C VAL A 146 -6.02 -11.31 -3.89
N ARG A 147 -6.35 -11.33 -5.18
CA ARG A 147 -5.82 -12.30 -6.14
C ARG A 147 -5.29 -11.54 -7.34
N GLU A 148 -3.99 -11.65 -7.55
CA GLU A 148 -3.31 -11.04 -8.69
C GLU A 148 -3.16 -12.08 -9.80
N HIS A 149 -3.54 -11.70 -11.01
CA HIS A 149 -3.41 -12.53 -12.19
C HIS A 149 -2.34 -11.89 -13.09
N GLY A 150 -1.20 -12.56 -13.24
CA GLY A 150 -0.23 -12.23 -14.29
C GLY A 150 -0.74 -12.72 -15.65
N GLU A 151 -0.29 -12.05 -16.73
CA GLU A 151 -0.39 -12.58 -18.09
C GLU A 151 0.53 -13.78 -18.33
#